data_AF-A0A7K1YBL5-F1
#
_entry.id   AF-A0A7K1YBL5-F1
#
_cell.length_a   1.000
_cell.length_b   1.000
_cell.length_c   1.000
_cell.angle_alpha   90.00
_cell.angle_beta   90.00
_cell.angle_gamma   90.00
#
_symmetry.space_group_name_H-M   'P 1'
#
loop_
_entity.id
_entity.type
_entity.pdbx_description
1 polymer ?
#
loop_
_entity_poly.entity_id
_entity_poly.type
_entity_poly.pdbx_seq_one_letter_code
_entity_poly.pdbx_strand_id
1 'polypeptide(L)'
;MVPFNLQIELNARLVTFSAEQLDQLADNAGFMRYQIRTFNHHSVIYVNIEDEPLEPEDIIGFSEDEVFSLDEVRTIAAAIREYNSSRKLNFDQMHFDF
;
A
#
# COMPACT_ATOMS: atom_id res chain seq x y z
N MET A 1 4.83 7.67 -10.47
CA MET A 1 5.24 8.52 -9.30
C MET A 1 6.61 8.03 -8.82
N VAL A 2 7.22 8.58 -7.76
CA VAL A 2 8.52 8.05 -7.28
C VAL A 2 8.28 6.73 -6.53
N PRO A 3 8.92 5.62 -6.91
CA PRO A 3 8.77 4.35 -6.19
C PRO A 3 9.41 4.43 -4.81
N PHE A 4 8.86 3.67 -3.87
CA PHE A 4 9.42 3.49 -2.54
C PHE A 4 9.60 2.00 -2.24
N ASN A 5 10.51 1.67 -1.32
CA ASN A 5 10.79 0.29 -0.94
C ASN A 5 10.32 0.07 0.49
N LEU A 6 9.65 -1.05 0.71
CA LEU A 6 9.23 -1.53 2.02
C LEU A 6 9.79 -2.92 2.26
N GLN A 7 9.99 -3.24 3.53
CA GLN A 7 10.40 -4.56 3.98
C GLN A 7 9.36 -5.05 4.98
N ILE A 8 8.70 -6.16 4.67
CA ILE A 8 7.60 -6.72 5.45
C ILE A 8 7.77 -8.22 5.62
N GLU A 9 7.08 -8.79 6.59
CA GLU A 9 6.99 -10.24 6.74
C GLU A 9 5.77 -10.78 5.96
N LEU A 10 6.03 -11.61 4.95
CA LEU A 10 5.01 -12.35 4.20
C LEU A 10 5.25 -13.85 4.43
N ASN A 11 4.23 -14.57 4.90
CA ASN A 11 4.31 -16.01 5.12
C ASN A 11 5.55 -16.45 5.94
N ALA A 12 5.81 -15.75 7.05
CA ALA A 12 6.98 -15.94 7.92
C ALA A 12 8.35 -15.74 7.24
N ARG A 13 8.38 -14.98 6.13
CA ARG A 13 9.60 -14.62 5.42
C ARG A 13 9.69 -13.11 5.26
N LEU A 14 10.86 -12.57 5.53
CA LEU A 14 11.13 -11.15 5.31
C LEU A 14 11.29 -10.91 3.80
N VAL A 15 10.40 -10.10 3.23
CA VAL A 15 10.35 -9.77 1.81
C VAL A 15 10.52 -8.26 1.64
N THR A 16 11.46 -7.89 0.77
CA THR A 16 11.59 -6.51 0.30
C THR A 16 10.81 -6.37 -1.01
N PHE A 17 9.95 -5.36 -1.09
CA PHE A 17 9.25 -5.01 -2.31
C PHE A 17 9.36 -3.51 -2.61
N SER A 18 9.32 -3.19 -3.89
CA SER A 18 9.16 -1.82 -4.39
C SER A 18 7.70 -1.61 -4.73
N ALA A 19 7.15 -0.48 -4.30
CA ALA A 19 5.81 -0.03 -4.65
C ALA A 19 5.89 1.29 -5.41
N GLU A 20 5.24 1.34 -6.57
CA GLU A 20 5.06 2.56 -7.35
C GLU A 20 3.58 2.88 -7.48
N GLN A 21 3.17 4.06 -7.04
CA GLN A 21 1.81 4.55 -7.25
C GLN A 21 1.59 4.89 -8.73
N LEU A 22 0.54 4.30 -9.30
CA LEU A 22 0.17 4.47 -10.71
C LEU A 22 -0.87 5.59 -10.91
N ASP A 23 -1.76 5.79 -9.94
CA ASP A 23 -2.85 6.77 -10.02
C ASP A 23 -2.55 8.02 -9.21
N GLN A 24 -2.97 9.19 -9.69
CA GLN A 24 -2.82 10.44 -8.93
C GLN A 24 -3.92 10.64 -7.88
N LEU A 25 -5.10 10.09 -8.13
CA LEU A 25 -6.30 10.21 -7.29
C LEU A 25 -6.93 8.83 -7.12
N ALA A 26 -7.61 8.63 -6.00
CA ALA A 26 -8.40 7.43 -5.79
C ALA A 26 -9.59 7.39 -6.74
N ASP A 27 -10.05 6.19 -7.04
CA ASP A 27 -11.31 5.98 -7.73
C ASP A 27 -12.53 6.30 -6.84
N ASN A 28 -13.74 6.09 -7.39
CA ASN A 28 -14.99 6.37 -6.68
C ASN A 28 -15.21 5.48 -5.44
N ALA A 29 -14.44 4.40 -5.28
CA ALA A 29 -14.50 3.47 -4.17
C ALA A 29 -13.33 3.65 -3.19
N GLY A 30 -12.50 4.69 -3.36
CA GLY A 30 -11.39 5.00 -2.46
C GLY A 30 -10.10 4.22 -2.76
N PHE A 31 -10.00 3.51 -3.88
CA PHE A 31 -8.82 2.71 -4.22
C PHE A 31 -7.84 3.47 -5.13
N MET A 32 -6.55 3.23 -4.91
CA MET A 32 -5.45 3.62 -5.80
C MET A 32 -4.65 2.39 -6.21
N ARG A 33 -4.15 2.37 -7.44
CA ARG A 33 -3.30 1.28 -7.92
C ARG A 33 -1.83 1.50 -7.60
N TYR A 34 -1.21 0.43 -7.12
CA TYR A 34 0.21 0.34 -6.87
C TYR A 34 0.81 -0.81 -7.66
N GLN A 35 1.85 -0.52 -8.42
CA GLN A 35 2.69 -1.53 -9.02
C GLN A 35 3.64 -2.08 -7.96
N ILE A 36 3.48 -3.35 -7.63
CA ILE A 36 4.33 -4.06 -6.68
C ILE A 36 5.37 -4.87 -7.43
N ARG A 37 6.63 -4.73 -7.02
CA ARG A 37 7.77 -5.47 -7.56
C ARG A 37 8.55 -6.11 -6.43
N THR A 38 8.63 -7.44 -6.43
CA THR A 38 9.58 -8.19 -5.62
C THR A 38 10.71 -8.69 -6.52
N PHE A 39 11.64 -9.47 -5.96
CA PHE A 39 12.68 -10.12 -6.75
C PHE A 39 12.11 -11.10 -7.80
N ASN A 40 11.03 -11.82 -7.48
CA ASN A 40 10.48 -12.89 -8.32
C ASN A 40 9.12 -12.56 -8.94
N HIS A 41 8.43 -11.53 -8.44
CA HIS A 41 7.03 -11.27 -8.77
C HIS A 41 6.78 -9.80 -9.09
N HIS A 42 5.78 -9.58 -9.94
CA HIS A 42 5.31 -8.28 -10.33
C HIS A 42 3.79 -8.34 -10.46
N SER A 43 3.08 -7.48 -9.74
CA SER A 43 1.61 -7.46 -9.72
C SER A 43 1.10 -6.06 -9.47
N VAL A 44 -0.06 -5.72 -10.02
CA VAL A 44 -0.78 -4.50 -9.62
C VAL A 44 -1.69 -4.83 -8.44
N ILE A 45 -1.62 -4.01 -7.39
CA ILE A 45 -2.50 -4.12 -6.22
C ILE A 45 -3.29 -2.82 -6.09
N TYR A 46 -4.60 -2.97 -5.89
CA TYR A 46 -5.52 -1.89 -5.54
C TYR A 46 -5.50 -1.74 -4.02
N VAL A 47 -5.21 -0.55 -3.53
CA VAL A 47 -5.10 -0.24 -2.10
C VAL A 47 -6.13 0.81 -1.75
N ASN A 48 -6.98 0.55 -0.75
CA ASN A 48 -7.88 1.57 -0.23
C ASN A 48 -7.05 2.60 0.55
N ILE A 49 -7.19 3.88 0.19
CA ILE A 49 -6.43 4.98 0.77
C ILE A 49 -7.27 5.91 1.66
N GLU A 50 -8.49 5.50 2.00
CA GLU A 50 -9.34 6.24 2.93
C GLU A 50 -8.70 6.24 4.31
N ASP A 51 -8.65 7.41 4.94
CA ASP A 51 -8.06 7.63 6.26
C ASP A 51 -9.03 7.26 7.40
N GLU A 52 -10.28 6.92 7.08
CA GLU A 52 -11.25 6.48 8.06
C GLU A 52 -10.84 5.13 8.68
N PRO A 53 -11.11 4.92 9.98
CA PRO A 53 -10.85 3.63 10.61
C PRO A 53 -11.70 2.56 9.92
N LEU A 54 -11.02 1.65 9.23
CA LEU A 54 -11.65 0.54 8.55
C LEU A 54 -12.03 -0.54 9.57
N GLU A 55 -13.21 -1.11 9.42
CA GLU A 55 -13.64 -2.29 10.14
C GLU A 55 -12.74 -3.48 9.77
N PRO A 56 -12.56 -4.48 10.66
CA PRO A 56 -11.73 -5.66 10.37
C PRO A 56 -12.15 -6.44 9.11
N GLU A 57 -13.40 -6.27 8.69
CA GLU A 57 -14.02 -6.93 7.54
C GLU A 57 -13.75 -6.19 6.22
N ASP A 58 -13.25 -4.97 6.29
CA ASP A 58 -13.07 -4.12 5.12
C ASP A 58 -11.92 -4.59 4.22
N ILE A 59 -12.17 -4.52 2.92
CA ILE A 59 -11.18 -4.86 1.90
C ILE A 59 -10.19 -3.70 1.80
N ILE A 60 -9.07 -3.80 2.50
CA ILE A 60 -8.01 -2.79 2.47
C ILE A 60 -7.16 -2.85 1.19
N GLY A 61 -7.22 -3.98 0.47
CA GLY A 61 -6.63 -4.11 -0.85
C GLY A 61 -6.98 -5.43 -1.53
N PHE A 62 -6.90 -5.43 -2.86
CA PHE A 62 -7.13 -6.59 -3.71
C PHE A 62 -6.21 -6.56 -4.93
N SER A 63 -6.06 -7.71 -5.59
CA SER A 63 -5.32 -7.87 -6.84
C SER A 63 -6.23 -8.59 -7.83
N GLU A 64 -6.24 -8.13 -9.08
CA GLU A 64 -6.89 -8.86 -10.18
C GLU A 64 -6.01 -10.01 -10.68
N ASP A 65 -4.70 -9.91 -10.42
CA ASP A 65 -3.73 -10.95 -10.74
C ASP A 65 -3.59 -11.92 -9.55
N GLU A 66 -3.60 -13.23 -9.81
CA GLU A 66 -3.40 -14.29 -8.80
C GLU A 66 -1.91 -14.54 -8.47
N VAL A 67 -1.09 -13.49 -8.49
CA VAL A 67 0.36 -13.57 -8.22
C VAL A 67 0.66 -13.63 -6.72
N PHE A 68 -0.11 -12.89 -5.92
CA PHE A 68 -0.04 -12.87 -4.47
C PHE A 68 -1.33 -13.46 -3.90
N SER A 69 -1.26 -14.15 -2.76
CA SER A 69 -2.46 -14.58 -2.05
C SER A 69 -3.22 -13.39 -1.49
N LEU A 70 -4.51 -13.56 -1.17
CA LEU A 70 -5.31 -12.49 -0.57
C LEU A 70 -4.70 -11.96 0.73
N ASP A 71 -4.15 -12.84 1.57
CA ASP A 71 -3.51 -12.44 2.83
C ASP A 71 -2.20 -11.66 2.60
N GLU A 72 -1.42 -12.05 1.58
CA GLU A 72 -0.24 -11.28 1.16
C GLU A 72 -0.65 -9.90 0.64
N VAL A 73 -1.69 -9.83 -0.19
CA VAL A 73 -2.23 -8.56 -0.70
C VAL A 73 -2.69 -7.66 0.44
N ARG A 74 -3.42 -8.19 1.43
CA ARG A 74 -3.83 -7.45 2.63
C ARG A 74 -2.63 -6.91 3.40
N THR A 75 -1.60 -7.72 3.59
CA THR A 75 -0.39 -7.31 4.31
C THR A 75 0.37 -6.21 3.56
N ILE A 76 0.52 -6.35 2.23
CA ILE A 76 1.14 -5.34 1.38
C ILE A 76 0.35 -4.02 1.42
N ALA A 77 -0.98 -4.10 1.28
CA ALA A 77 -1.86 -2.93 1.32
C ALA A 77 -1.78 -2.21 2.67
N ALA A 78 -1.81 -2.95 3.79
CA ALA A 78 -1.63 -2.38 5.12
C ALA A 78 -0.30 -1.63 5.26
N ALA A 79 0.80 -2.21 4.80
CA ALA A 79 2.12 -1.59 4.85
C ALA A 79 2.21 -0.31 3.99
N ILE A 80 1.56 -0.30 2.82
CA ILE A 80 1.48 0.89 1.96
C ILE A 80 0.67 1.99 2.66
N ARG A 81 -0.47 1.66 3.29
CA ARG A 81 -1.28 2.61 4.06
C ARG A 81 -0.47 3.21 5.19
N GLU A 82 0.20 2.39 6.00
CA GLU A 82 1.05 2.84 7.10
C GLU A 82 2.17 3.78 6.62
N TYR A 83 2.85 3.41 5.52
CA TYR A 83 3.86 4.25 4.91
C TYR A 83 3.30 5.61 4.48
N ASN A 84 2.14 5.63 3.80
CA ASN A 84 1.50 6.87 3.37
C ASN A 84 1.07 7.73 4.56
N SER A 85 0.47 7.14 5.60
CA SER A 85 0.07 7.85 6.82
C SER A 85 1.28 8.44 7.56
N SER A 86 2.39 7.70 7.68
CA SER A 86 3.61 8.24 8.30
C SER A 86 4.20 9.42 7.51
N ARG A 87 4.13 9.39 6.18
CA ARG A 87 4.54 10.51 5.34
C ARG A 87 3.65 11.74 5.50
N LYS A 88 2.33 11.56 5.60
CA LYS A 88 1.38 12.65 5.89
C LYS A 88 1.70 13.29 7.25
N LEU A 89 1.88 12.49 8.29
CA LEU A 89 2.23 12.98 9.64
C LEU A 89 3.54 13.79 9.64
N ASN A 90 4.57 13.33 8.93
CA ASN A 90 5.83 14.07 8.80
C ASN A 90 5.64 15.40 8.07
N PHE A 91 4.79 15.44 7.05
CA PHE A 91 4.49 16.67 6.33
C PHE A 91 3.71 17.67 7.19
N ASP A 92 2.71 17.20 7.93
CA ASP A 92 1.91 18.03 8.82
C ASP A 92 2.78 18.64 9.93
N GLN A 93 3.69 17.87 10.54
CA GLN A 93 4.62 18.39 11.55
C GLN A 93 5.51 19.52 11.02
N MET A 94 6.02 19.40 9.79
CA MET A 94 6.82 20.47 9.16
C MET A 94 6.00 21.75 8.88
N HIS A 95 4.67 21.67 8.85
CA HIS A 95 3.80 22.83 8.63
C HIS A 95 3.53 23.64 9.91
N PHE A 96 3.80 23.08 11.10
CA PHE A 96 3.55 23.73 12.39
C PHE A 96 4.80 24.43 12.99
N ASP A 97 5.98 24.29 12.39
CA ASP A 97 7.23 24.91 12.83
C ASP A 97 7.46 26.33 12.25
N PHE A 98 6.45 27.22 12.32
CA PHE A 98 6.54 28.63 11.92
C PHE A 98 6.15 29.61 13.03
#